data_AF-A0A3D3PCD2-F1
#
_entry.id   AF-A0A3D3PCD2-F1
#
_cell.length_a   1.000
_cell.length_b   1.000
_cell.length_c   1.000
_cell.angle_alpha   90.00
_cell.angle_beta   90.00
_cell.angle_gamma   90.00
#
_symmetry.space_group_name_H-M   'P 1'
#
loop_
_entity.id
_entity.type
_entity.pdbx_description
1 polymer ?
#
loop_
_entity_poly.entity_id
_entity_poly.type
_entity_poly.pdbx_seq_one_letter_code
_entity_poly.pdbx_strand_id
1 'polypeptide(L)'
;MFKNLQISLDGNVARTYSTSVSTVKPFISTNIFGTFQFKGLGMFLRYEDGPFYYYDLKSYVNDGLKIRRAQLTSFLETSMFNSVLNSRIQLDYSTDILTKVTTSVVRADVNVNLVKQALTLRVFGSYDLKPTAANKQNILSVSIRKNFGLPVVGVQKFRNLKVVLYKDKNLNETYDSGDEAVPDGSLQIGNQYLITNKKGEVYYKNIPTGKYSIDLSQINNVKGWVARDGFKQNIDVKSNETVYIPFKESKYLSGRLNVVRDEYSKGSFNPGNIRITAINSKGEAFYTLTNAKGEFFLNLPAETYVIQINTNVFSDNFRVLQETFNADLIQKSDENIVFEIRESKRQINIQRQGVPVKP
;
A
#
# COMPACT_ATOMS: atom_id res chain seq x y z
N MET A 1 19.19 -23.86 -40.05
CA MET A 1 19.85 -25.15 -39.72
C MET A 1 19.66 -25.60 -38.27
N PHE A 2 19.20 -24.75 -37.33
CA PHE A 2 19.12 -25.11 -35.90
C PHE A 2 17.73 -24.87 -35.26
N LYS A 3 16.64 -25.24 -35.95
CA LYS A 3 15.33 -25.27 -35.29
C LYS A 3 15.39 -26.34 -34.18
N ASN A 4 15.09 -25.96 -32.94
CA ASN A 4 15.07 -26.81 -31.74
C ASN A 4 16.42 -27.09 -31.05
N LEU A 5 17.46 -26.30 -31.33
CA LEU A 5 18.69 -26.28 -30.52
C LEU A 5 18.56 -25.20 -29.44
N GLN A 6 18.78 -25.57 -28.19
CA GLN A 6 18.86 -24.68 -27.04
C GLN A 6 20.19 -24.89 -26.34
N ILE A 7 20.91 -23.80 -26.09
CA ILE A 7 22.18 -23.80 -25.37
C ILE A 7 22.12 -22.68 -24.34
N SER A 8 22.43 -23.00 -23.10
CA SER A 8 22.66 -22.04 -22.03
C SER A 8 23.99 -22.33 -21.35
N LEU A 9 24.71 -21.28 -20.97
CA LEU A 9 25.94 -21.37 -20.20
C LEU A 9 25.96 -20.20 -19.23
N ASP A 10 26.09 -20.52 -17.96
CA ASP A 10 26.05 -19.58 -16.86
C ASP A 10 27.19 -19.87 -15.89
N GLY A 11 27.65 -18.84 -15.19
CA GLY A 11 28.78 -18.95 -14.29
C GLY A 11 28.67 -17.94 -13.15
N ASN A 12 29.02 -18.39 -11.95
CA ASN A 12 29.09 -17.57 -10.76
C ASN A 12 30.47 -17.67 -10.14
N VAL A 13 31.02 -16.54 -9.72
CA VAL A 13 32.28 -16.46 -8.98
C VAL A 13 32.01 -15.70 -7.68
N ALA A 14 32.37 -16.29 -6.55
CA ALA A 14 32.19 -15.69 -5.24
C ALA A 14 33.54 -15.62 -4.52
N ARG A 15 33.85 -14.46 -3.92
CA ARG A 15 34.99 -14.31 -3.01
C ARG A 15 34.46 -14.24 -1.59
N THR A 16 34.84 -15.21 -0.77
CA THR A 16 34.38 -15.34 0.61
C THR A 16 35.51 -15.04 1.57
N TYR A 17 35.23 -14.31 2.64
CA TYR A 17 36.16 -13.96 3.70
C TYR A 17 35.43 -13.94 5.05
N SER A 18 36.14 -14.23 6.13
CA SER A 18 35.61 -14.15 7.49
C SER A 18 36.28 -13.02 8.24
N THR A 19 35.47 -12.19 8.92
CA THR A 19 35.95 -11.13 9.82
C THR A 19 36.07 -11.59 11.26
N SER A 20 35.47 -12.73 11.61
CA SER A 20 35.32 -13.20 13.00
C SER A 20 36.08 -14.50 13.28
N VAL A 21 36.51 -15.23 12.24
CA VAL A 21 37.24 -16.50 12.36
C VAL A 21 38.58 -16.37 11.66
N SER A 22 39.64 -16.13 12.42
CA SER A 22 41.00 -15.86 11.91
C SER A 22 41.65 -17.04 11.20
N THR A 23 41.17 -18.26 11.41
CA THR A 23 41.69 -19.48 10.77
C THR A 23 41.21 -19.65 9.32
N VAL A 24 40.13 -18.96 8.92
CA VAL A 24 39.55 -19.08 7.57
C VAL A 24 40.12 -17.99 6.67
N LYS A 25 41.14 -18.34 5.89
CA LYS A 25 41.70 -17.44 4.87
C LYS A 25 40.66 -17.14 3.77
N PRO A 26 40.65 -15.92 3.20
CA PRO A 26 39.82 -15.61 2.05
C PRO A 26 40.01 -16.61 0.92
N PHE A 27 38.93 -17.03 0.27
CA PHE A 27 38.97 -17.96 -0.85
C PHE A 27 37.98 -17.55 -1.94
N ILE A 28 38.19 -18.10 -3.13
CA ILE A 28 37.31 -17.90 -4.29
C ILE A 28 36.62 -19.24 -4.56
N SER A 29 35.31 -19.18 -4.78
CA SER A 29 34.50 -20.30 -5.26
C SER A 29 33.97 -19.99 -6.64
N THR A 30 33.96 -20.99 -7.51
CA THR A 30 33.43 -20.89 -8.88
C THR A 30 32.39 -21.98 -9.12
N ASN A 31 31.30 -21.63 -9.78
CA ASN A 31 30.25 -22.55 -10.18
C ASN A 31 29.83 -22.24 -11.60
N ILE A 32 30.16 -23.12 -12.54
CA ILE A 32 29.87 -22.99 -13.97
C ILE A 32 28.92 -24.11 -14.35
N PHE A 33 27.84 -23.79 -15.04
CA PHE A 33 26.89 -24.78 -15.50
C PHE A 33 26.28 -24.40 -16.84
N GLY A 34 25.83 -25.39 -17.58
CA GLY A 34 25.19 -25.17 -18.86
C GLY A 34 24.28 -26.30 -19.26
N THR A 35 23.31 -25.98 -20.09
CA THR A 35 22.39 -26.95 -20.68
C THR A 35 22.57 -26.93 -22.18
N PHE A 36 22.68 -28.10 -22.78
CA PHE A 36 22.58 -28.32 -24.20
C PHE A 36 21.35 -29.19 -24.45
N GLN A 37 20.42 -28.75 -25.30
CA GLN A 37 19.25 -29.53 -25.65
C GLN A 37 18.98 -29.43 -27.14
N PHE A 38 18.79 -30.59 -27.76
CA PHE A 38 18.35 -30.70 -29.14
C PHE A 38 17.13 -31.60 -29.21
N LYS A 39 15.98 -31.00 -29.54
CA LYS A 39 14.66 -31.65 -29.46
C LYS A 39 14.44 -32.24 -28.06
N GLY A 40 14.22 -33.55 -27.98
CA GLY A 40 14.02 -34.26 -26.72
C GLY A 40 15.30 -34.68 -26.00
N LEU A 41 16.46 -34.68 -26.67
CA LEU A 41 17.71 -35.10 -26.06
C LEU A 41 18.41 -33.88 -25.46
N GLY A 42 18.81 -33.99 -24.20
CA GLY A 42 19.52 -32.92 -23.53
C GLY A 42 20.58 -33.41 -22.55
N MET A 43 21.48 -32.49 -22.23
CA MET A 43 22.58 -32.69 -21.32
C MET A 43 22.76 -31.42 -20.50
N PHE A 44 22.91 -31.58 -19.20
CA PHE A 44 23.28 -30.53 -18.27
C PHE A 44 24.66 -30.87 -17.70
N LEU A 45 25.55 -29.89 -17.73
CA LEU A 45 26.91 -29.98 -17.21
C LEU A 45 27.08 -28.96 -16.11
N ARG A 46 27.76 -29.34 -15.03
CA ARG A 46 28.12 -28.41 -13.96
C ARG A 46 29.50 -28.73 -13.40
N TYR A 47 30.27 -27.69 -13.14
CA TYR A 47 31.55 -27.76 -12.47
C TYR A 47 31.59 -26.74 -11.34
N GLU A 48 31.91 -27.22 -10.14
CA GLU A 48 32.05 -26.43 -8.93
C GLU A 48 33.47 -26.59 -8.38
N ASP A 49 34.12 -25.48 -8.04
CA ASP A 49 35.39 -25.47 -7.33
C ASP A 49 35.28 -24.50 -6.15
N GLY A 50 35.40 -25.03 -4.93
CA GLY A 50 35.21 -24.28 -3.68
C GLY A 50 33.77 -24.34 -3.13
N PRO A 51 33.58 -23.99 -1.84
CA PRO A 51 32.28 -24.09 -1.20
C PRO A 51 31.36 -22.98 -1.69
N PHE A 52 30.27 -23.37 -2.36
CA PHE A 52 29.28 -22.45 -2.91
C PHE A 52 27.98 -22.44 -2.09
N TYR A 53 27.66 -23.57 -1.45
CA TYR A 53 26.48 -23.72 -0.59
C TYR A 53 26.84 -23.62 0.89
N TYR A 54 25.84 -23.33 1.72
CA TYR A 54 26.04 -23.18 3.17
C TYR A 54 26.64 -24.42 3.84
N TYR A 55 26.19 -25.63 3.46
CA TYR A 55 26.75 -26.87 3.99
C TYR A 55 28.22 -27.06 3.59
N ASP A 56 28.56 -26.76 2.33
CA ASP A 56 29.93 -26.81 1.84
C ASP A 56 30.81 -25.81 2.60
N LEU A 57 30.30 -24.60 2.86
CA LEU A 57 31.00 -23.58 3.65
C LEU A 57 31.23 -24.04 5.09
N LYS A 58 30.23 -24.65 5.71
CA LYS A 58 30.34 -25.21 7.06
C LYS A 58 31.40 -26.31 7.13
N SER A 59 31.40 -27.25 6.18
CA SER A 59 32.43 -28.30 6.09
C SER A 59 33.82 -27.73 5.81
N TYR A 60 33.93 -26.68 4.99
CA TYR A 60 35.22 -26.02 4.75
C TYR A 60 35.77 -25.32 6.00
N VAL A 61 34.91 -24.63 6.76
CA VAL A 61 35.31 -23.92 7.99
C VAL A 61 35.68 -24.89 9.11
N ASN A 62 34.92 -25.97 9.27
CA ASN A 62 35.13 -26.92 10.37
C ASN A 62 36.24 -27.94 10.07
N ASP A 63 36.23 -28.51 8.86
CA ASP A 63 37.04 -29.68 8.52
C ASP A 63 38.13 -29.35 7.48
N GLY A 64 38.20 -28.11 7.00
CA GLY A 64 39.13 -27.71 5.94
C GLY A 64 38.83 -28.31 4.56
N LEU A 65 37.70 -29.00 4.43
CA LEU A 65 37.33 -29.76 3.23
C LEU A 65 36.94 -28.81 2.10
N LYS A 66 37.76 -28.77 1.06
CA LYS A 66 37.40 -28.12 -0.21
C LYS A 66 36.58 -29.09 -1.04
N ILE A 67 35.48 -28.61 -1.58
CA ILE A 67 34.62 -29.37 -2.50
C ILE A 67 35.00 -28.99 -3.92
N ARG A 68 35.11 -30.00 -4.76
CA ARG A 68 35.29 -29.82 -6.20
C ARG A 68 34.39 -30.81 -6.90
N ARG A 69 33.28 -30.34 -7.46
CA ARG A 69 32.22 -31.22 -7.95
C ARG A 69 32.06 -31.10 -9.46
N ALA A 70 32.03 -32.23 -10.14
CA ALA A 70 31.59 -32.31 -11.53
C ALA A 70 30.25 -33.04 -11.59
N GLN A 71 29.29 -32.48 -12.32
CA GLN A 71 27.99 -33.09 -12.56
C GLN A 71 27.71 -33.16 -14.06
N LEU A 72 27.18 -34.30 -14.47
CA LEU A 72 26.70 -34.58 -15.79
C LEU A 72 25.32 -35.19 -15.66
N THR A 73 24.33 -34.54 -16.25
CA THR A 73 22.96 -34.99 -16.27
C THR A 73 22.55 -35.16 -17.72
N SER A 74 22.31 -36.39 -18.16
CA SER A 74 21.81 -36.67 -19.51
C SER A 74 20.33 -37.01 -19.44
N PHE A 75 19.52 -36.48 -20.36
CA PHE A 75 18.09 -36.73 -20.34
C PHE A 75 17.48 -36.87 -21.73
N LEU A 76 16.40 -37.64 -21.80
CA LEU A 76 15.50 -37.75 -22.93
C LEU A 76 14.10 -37.35 -22.49
N GLU A 77 13.57 -36.31 -23.10
CA GLU A 77 12.21 -35.83 -22.96
C GLU A 77 11.41 -36.15 -24.21
N THR A 78 10.21 -36.68 -24.04
CA THR A 78 9.29 -36.91 -25.15
C THR A 78 7.92 -36.35 -24.82
N SER A 79 7.24 -35.83 -25.83
CA SER A 79 5.86 -35.38 -25.76
C SER A 79 5.11 -36.01 -26.91
N MET A 80 4.11 -36.84 -26.60
CA MET A 80 3.33 -37.60 -27.57
C MET A 80 1.84 -37.24 -27.47
N PHE A 81 1.11 -37.49 -28.54
CA PHE A 81 -0.34 -37.29 -28.62
C PHE A 81 -0.76 -35.85 -28.25
N ASN A 82 -0.11 -34.85 -28.87
CA ASN A 82 -0.34 -33.41 -28.57
C ASN A 82 -0.18 -33.09 -27.07
N SER A 83 0.92 -33.58 -26.47
CA SER A 83 1.27 -33.37 -25.05
C SER A 83 0.33 -34.00 -24.03
N VAL A 84 -0.52 -34.95 -24.45
CA VAL A 84 -1.25 -35.81 -23.51
C VAL A 84 -0.30 -36.69 -22.73
N LEU A 85 0.73 -37.26 -23.37
CA LEU A 85 1.76 -38.03 -22.68
C LEU A 85 3.08 -37.26 -22.74
N ASN A 86 3.62 -36.92 -21.57
CA ASN A 86 4.95 -36.35 -21.45
C ASN A 86 5.80 -37.31 -20.61
N SER A 87 6.99 -37.62 -21.08
CA SER A 87 7.91 -38.46 -20.31
C SER A 87 9.31 -37.87 -20.33
N ARG A 88 10.04 -38.09 -19.23
CA ARG A 88 11.44 -37.75 -19.09
C ARG A 88 12.18 -38.91 -18.43
N ILE A 89 13.24 -39.38 -19.08
CA ILE A 89 14.21 -40.29 -18.48
C ILE A 89 15.52 -39.52 -18.34
N GLN A 90 16.15 -39.63 -17.18
CA GLN A 90 17.34 -38.87 -16.84
C GLN A 90 18.34 -39.73 -16.07
N LEU A 91 19.62 -39.56 -16.39
CA LEU A 91 20.75 -40.11 -15.67
C LEU A 91 21.55 -38.94 -15.10
N ASP A 92 21.55 -38.82 -13.78
CA ASP A 92 22.37 -37.87 -13.03
C ASP A 92 23.64 -38.57 -12.57
N TYR A 93 24.79 -38.05 -12.98
CA TYR A 93 26.09 -38.44 -12.46
C TYR A 93 26.74 -37.23 -11.79
N SER A 94 27.19 -37.39 -10.56
CA SER A 94 27.93 -36.35 -9.85
C SER A 94 29.10 -36.98 -9.13
N THR A 95 30.25 -36.31 -9.17
CA THR A 95 31.44 -36.74 -8.45
C THR A 95 32.09 -35.56 -7.76
N ASP A 96 32.49 -35.75 -6.52
CA ASP A 96 33.48 -34.89 -5.89
C ASP A 96 34.87 -35.40 -6.29
N ILE A 97 35.61 -34.56 -7.02
CA ILE A 97 36.89 -34.90 -7.66
C ILE A 97 37.99 -35.15 -6.61
N LEU A 98 37.91 -34.48 -5.46
CA LEU A 98 38.95 -34.57 -4.42
C LEU A 98 38.77 -35.83 -3.57
N THR A 99 37.54 -36.09 -3.13
CA THR A 99 37.19 -37.25 -2.29
C THR A 99 36.90 -38.51 -3.11
N LYS A 100 36.74 -38.37 -4.44
CA LYS A 100 36.32 -39.43 -5.38
C LYS A 100 34.97 -40.05 -5.05
N VAL A 101 34.15 -39.39 -4.23
CA VAL A 101 32.80 -39.83 -3.93
C VAL A 101 31.94 -39.59 -5.18
N THR A 102 31.29 -40.65 -5.67
CA THR A 102 30.42 -40.61 -6.85
C THR A 102 28.99 -40.91 -6.45
N THR A 103 28.05 -40.16 -6.99
CA THR A 103 26.62 -40.46 -6.95
C THR A 103 26.10 -40.63 -8.38
N SER A 104 25.18 -41.57 -8.55
CA SER A 104 24.58 -41.86 -9.85
C SER A 104 23.13 -42.23 -9.66
N VAL A 105 22.23 -41.46 -10.25
CA VAL A 105 20.78 -41.60 -10.05
C VAL A 105 20.09 -41.68 -11.40
N VAL A 106 19.25 -42.69 -11.58
CA VAL A 106 18.33 -42.73 -12.72
C VAL A 106 16.98 -42.21 -12.25
N ARG A 107 16.38 -41.30 -13.02
CA ARG A 107 15.04 -40.78 -12.80
C ARG A 107 14.16 -41.04 -14.00
N ALA A 108 12.92 -41.41 -13.75
CA ALA A 108 11.88 -41.50 -14.76
C ALA A 108 10.66 -40.72 -14.28
N ASP A 109 10.12 -39.85 -15.13
CA ASP A 109 8.90 -39.11 -14.88
C ASP A 109 7.97 -39.31 -16.07
N VAL A 110 6.75 -39.74 -15.83
CA VAL A 110 5.71 -39.94 -16.83
C VAL A 110 4.46 -39.21 -16.37
N ASN A 111 3.97 -38.31 -17.21
CA ASN A 111 2.79 -37.50 -16.96
C ASN A 111 1.77 -37.70 -18.08
N VAL A 112 0.55 -38.08 -17.70
CA VAL A 112 -0.60 -38.23 -18.57
C VAL A 112 -1.62 -37.14 -18.26
N ASN A 113 -1.82 -36.21 -19.18
CA ASN A 113 -2.75 -35.09 -19.09
C ASN A 113 -4.00 -35.35 -19.94
N LEU A 114 -5.08 -35.77 -19.27
CA LEU A 114 -6.40 -35.96 -19.88
C LEU A 114 -7.23 -34.67 -19.71
N VAL A 115 -6.91 -33.67 -20.55
CA VAL A 115 -7.46 -32.30 -20.45
C VAL A 115 -8.99 -32.28 -20.49
N LYS A 116 -9.61 -33.07 -21.39
CA LYS A 116 -11.08 -33.16 -21.50
C LYS A 116 -11.75 -33.69 -20.22
N GLN A 117 -11.06 -34.58 -19.50
CA GLN A 117 -11.52 -35.14 -18.25
C GLN A 117 -11.02 -34.34 -17.04
N ALA A 118 -10.32 -33.22 -17.25
CA ALA A 118 -9.71 -32.42 -16.18
C ALA A 118 -8.91 -33.29 -15.18
N LEU A 119 -8.20 -34.31 -15.70
CA LEU A 119 -7.50 -35.33 -14.93
C LEU A 119 -6.03 -35.37 -15.36
N THR A 120 -5.13 -35.44 -14.38
CA THR A 120 -3.70 -35.67 -14.59
C THR A 120 -3.25 -36.84 -13.75
N LEU A 121 -2.52 -37.77 -14.37
CA LEU A 121 -1.80 -38.85 -13.68
C LEU A 121 -0.30 -38.60 -13.84
N ARG A 122 0.47 -38.69 -12.76
CA ARG A 122 1.94 -38.62 -12.80
C ARG A 122 2.54 -39.80 -12.06
N VAL A 123 3.50 -40.45 -12.69
CA VAL A 123 4.35 -41.49 -12.09
C VAL A 123 5.78 -41.00 -12.13
N PHE A 124 6.41 -40.89 -10.97
CA PHE A 124 7.79 -40.46 -10.83
C PHE A 124 8.56 -41.52 -10.05
N GLY A 125 9.74 -41.88 -10.55
CA GLY A 125 10.66 -42.79 -9.89
C GLY A 125 12.08 -42.26 -9.91
N SER A 126 12.83 -42.51 -8.83
CA SER A 126 14.28 -42.33 -8.78
C SER A 126 14.95 -43.53 -8.14
N TYR A 127 16.09 -43.93 -8.70
CA TYR A 127 16.87 -45.06 -8.23
C TYR A 127 18.36 -44.73 -8.23
N ASP A 128 19.00 -44.88 -7.07
CA ASP A 128 20.44 -44.74 -6.93
C ASP A 128 21.16 -45.99 -7.47
N LEU A 129 22.04 -45.84 -8.46
CA LEU A 129 22.75 -46.95 -9.10
C LEU A 129 23.89 -47.52 -8.26
N LYS A 130 24.51 -46.70 -7.40
CA LYS A 130 25.60 -47.10 -6.49
C LYS A 130 25.40 -46.49 -5.11
N PRO A 131 24.33 -46.88 -4.38
CA PRO A 131 24.06 -46.31 -3.08
C PRO A 131 25.10 -46.80 -2.08
N THR A 132 25.69 -45.88 -1.31
CA THR A 132 26.29 -46.23 -0.03
C THR A 132 25.18 -46.39 1.01
N ALA A 133 25.41 -47.12 2.10
CA ALA A 133 24.39 -47.34 3.15
C ALA A 133 23.82 -46.03 3.72
N ALA A 134 24.58 -44.93 3.66
CA ALA A 134 24.17 -43.60 4.09
C ALA A 134 23.34 -42.81 3.04
N ASN A 135 23.38 -43.20 1.75
CA ASN A 135 22.87 -42.41 0.62
C ASN A 135 21.79 -43.11 -0.22
N LYS A 136 21.15 -44.18 0.27
CA LYS A 136 20.08 -44.87 -0.47
C LYS A 136 18.76 -44.11 -0.33
N GLN A 137 18.29 -43.46 -1.41
CA GLN A 137 17.03 -42.69 -1.43
C GLN A 137 16.23 -42.98 -2.71
N ASN A 138 15.80 -44.23 -2.85
CA ASN A 138 14.90 -44.64 -3.92
C ASN A 138 13.49 -44.13 -3.64
N ILE A 139 12.87 -43.49 -4.64
CA ILE A 139 11.51 -42.94 -4.52
C ILE A 139 10.67 -43.51 -5.65
N LEU A 140 9.44 -43.89 -5.32
CA LEU A 140 8.36 -44.13 -6.28
C LEU A 140 7.16 -43.32 -5.83
N SER A 141 6.64 -42.47 -6.70
CA SER A 141 5.49 -41.62 -6.44
C SER A 141 4.48 -41.75 -7.56
N VAL A 142 3.23 -42.01 -7.18
CA VAL A 142 2.07 -42.00 -8.08
C VAL A 142 1.14 -40.91 -7.61
N SER A 143 0.78 -39.99 -8.49
CA SER A 143 -0.06 -38.83 -8.20
C SER A 143 -1.23 -38.76 -9.17
N ILE A 144 -2.44 -38.63 -8.63
CA ILE A 144 -3.67 -38.41 -9.41
C ILE A 144 -4.23 -37.04 -9.02
N ARG A 145 -4.53 -36.21 -10.02
CA ARG A 145 -5.13 -34.88 -9.83
C ARG A 145 -6.38 -34.76 -10.68
N LYS A 146 -7.54 -34.52 -10.05
CA LYS A 146 -8.81 -34.26 -10.73
C LYS A 146 -9.30 -32.85 -10.38
N ASN A 147 -9.65 -32.06 -11.38
CA ASN A 147 -10.29 -30.75 -11.19
C ASN A 147 -11.80 -30.90 -11.43
N PHE A 148 -12.60 -30.55 -10.42
CA PHE A 148 -14.05 -30.82 -10.40
C PHE A 148 -14.91 -29.64 -10.89
N GLY A 149 -14.33 -28.45 -11.12
CA GLY A 149 -15.07 -27.31 -11.67
C GLY A 149 -16.30 -26.85 -10.85
N LEU A 150 -16.41 -27.25 -9.58
CA LEU A 150 -17.55 -26.92 -8.74
C LEU A 150 -17.50 -25.44 -8.35
N PRO A 151 -18.62 -24.70 -8.41
CA PRO A 151 -18.69 -23.34 -7.89
C PRO A 151 -18.49 -23.39 -6.37
N VAL A 152 -17.56 -22.59 -5.86
CA VAL A 152 -17.24 -22.56 -4.43
C VAL A 152 -18.40 -21.87 -3.69
N VAL A 153 -19.19 -22.65 -2.96
CA VAL A 153 -20.31 -22.16 -2.13
C VAL A 153 -19.74 -21.56 -0.84
N GLY A 154 -20.24 -20.39 -0.42
CA GLY A 154 -19.85 -19.75 0.85
C GLY A 154 -18.65 -18.81 0.78
N VAL A 155 -18.11 -18.50 -0.40
CA VAL A 155 -17.02 -17.52 -0.52
C VAL A 155 -17.59 -16.10 -0.52
N GLN A 156 -17.08 -15.26 0.40
CA GLN A 156 -17.37 -13.84 0.45
C GLN A 156 -16.96 -13.18 -0.88
N LYS A 157 -17.93 -12.59 -1.57
CA LYS A 157 -17.68 -11.92 -2.85
C LYS A 157 -17.12 -10.54 -2.60
N PHE A 158 -16.08 -10.20 -3.34
CA PHE A 158 -15.48 -8.87 -3.32
C PHE A 158 -15.94 -8.05 -4.53
N ARG A 159 -16.17 -6.76 -4.32
CA ARG A 159 -16.69 -5.78 -5.30
C ARG A 159 -15.85 -4.51 -5.28
N ASN A 160 -16.05 -3.69 -6.29
CA ASN A 160 -15.49 -2.35 -6.38
C ASN A 160 -16.61 -1.32 -6.30
N LEU A 161 -16.45 -0.37 -5.40
CA LEU A 161 -17.34 0.78 -5.25
C LEU A 161 -16.62 2.02 -5.79
N LYS A 162 -17.29 2.75 -6.68
CA LYS A 162 -16.88 4.10 -7.09
C LYS A 162 -17.85 5.10 -6.47
N VAL A 163 -17.34 6.16 -5.86
CA VAL A 163 -18.15 7.29 -5.39
C VAL A 163 -17.75 8.53 -6.18
N VAL A 164 -18.73 9.29 -6.65
CA VAL A 164 -18.54 10.52 -7.43
C VAL A 164 -19.25 11.66 -6.72
N LEU A 165 -18.49 12.67 -6.32
CA LEU A 165 -18.99 13.89 -5.70
C LEU A 165 -19.00 15.02 -6.72
N TYR A 166 -20.14 15.71 -6.85
CA TYR A 166 -20.32 16.79 -7.80
C TYR A 166 -21.31 17.83 -7.29
N LYS A 167 -21.16 19.07 -7.75
CA LYS A 167 -22.06 20.19 -7.53
C LYS A 167 -23.15 20.13 -8.60
N ASP A 168 -24.36 19.81 -8.17
CA ASP A 168 -25.56 19.71 -8.99
C ASP A 168 -26.19 21.12 -9.10
N LYS A 169 -25.88 21.82 -10.21
CA LYS A 169 -26.29 23.22 -10.39
C LYS A 169 -27.73 23.34 -10.88
N ASN A 170 -28.22 22.37 -11.63
CA ASN A 170 -29.57 22.35 -12.20
C ASN A 170 -30.57 21.54 -11.36
N LEU A 171 -30.10 20.94 -10.26
CA LEU A 171 -30.86 20.15 -9.29
C LEU A 171 -31.52 18.90 -9.89
N ASN A 172 -30.94 18.33 -10.95
CA ASN A 172 -31.49 17.19 -11.68
C ASN A 172 -30.98 15.82 -11.18
N GLU A 173 -30.14 15.80 -10.14
CA GLU A 173 -29.57 14.59 -9.53
C GLU A 173 -28.77 13.70 -10.49
N THR A 174 -28.36 14.24 -11.64
CA THR A 174 -27.69 13.51 -12.71
C THR A 174 -26.40 14.21 -13.04
N TYR A 175 -25.26 13.55 -12.83
CA TYR A 175 -23.97 14.15 -13.15
C TYR A 175 -23.83 14.38 -14.66
N ASP A 176 -23.95 15.64 -15.09
CA ASP A 176 -23.97 16.05 -16.50
C ASP A 176 -22.94 17.15 -16.82
N SER A 177 -22.93 17.63 -18.08
CA SER A 177 -21.94 18.61 -18.55
C SER A 177 -21.99 19.98 -17.86
N GLY A 178 -23.12 20.32 -17.21
CA GLY A 178 -23.27 21.57 -16.46
C GLY A 178 -22.70 21.48 -15.03
N ASP A 179 -22.43 20.27 -14.55
CA ASP A 179 -21.99 20.03 -13.19
C ASP A 179 -20.49 20.13 -13.01
N GLU A 180 -20.11 20.41 -11.77
CA GLU A 180 -18.71 20.59 -11.39
C GLU A 180 -18.31 19.55 -10.36
N ALA A 181 -17.24 18.81 -10.63
CA ALA A 181 -16.69 17.83 -9.70
C ALA A 181 -16.24 18.47 -8.38
N VAL A 182 -16.29 17.71 -7.29
CA VAL A 182 -15.76 18.09 -5.98
C VAL A 182 -14.40 17.39 -5.74
N PRO A 183 -13.27 18.01 -6.12
CA PRO A 183 -11.95 17.44 -5.89
C PRO A 183 -11.52 17.57 -4.43
N ASP A 184 -10.52 16.79 -4.00
CA ASP A 184 -9.85 16.89 -2.69
C ASP A 184 -10.78 16.82 -1.46
N GLY A 185 -11.99 16.31 -1.63
CA GLY A 185 -12.96 16.11 -0.56
C GLY A 185 -12.61 14.87 0.25
N SER A 186 -12.38 15.06 1.55
CA SER A 186 -12.10 13.96 2.49
C SER A 186 -13.41 13.33 2.96
N LEU A 187 -13.60 12.04 2.67
CA LEU A 187 -14.74 11.25 3.12
C LEU A 187 -14.31 9.92 3.75
N GLN A 188 -15.21 9.32 4.51
CA GLN A 188 -15.02 8.00 5.08
C GLN A 188 -16.06 7.02 4.54
N ILE A 189 -15.64 5.84 4.10
CA ILE A 189 -16.53 4.75 3.68
C ILE A 189 -16.29 3.55 4.60
N GLY A 190 -17.26 3.24 5.45
CA GLY A 190 -17.07 2.29 6.56
C GLY A 190 -15.97 2.78 7.50
N ASN A 191 -14.85 2.06 7.54
CA ASN A 191 -13.68 2.43 8.38
C ASN A 191 -12.53 3.06 7.57
N GLN A 192 -12.71 3.32 6.28
CA GLN A 192 -11.64 3.78 5.40
C GLN A 192 -11.80 5.26 5.05
N TYR A 193 -10.76 6.05 5.35
CA TYR A 193 -10.66 7.45 4.90
C TYR A 193 -10.11 7.52 3.47
N LEU A 194 -10.76 8.33 2.63
CA LEU A 194 -10.50 8.46 1.20
C LEU A 194 -10.64 9.93 0.80
N ILE A 195 -9.89 10.35 -0.22
CA ILE A 195 -9.90 11.72 -0.74
C ILE A 195 -10.25 11.66 -2.23
N THR A 196 -11.18 12.50 -2.68
CA THR A 196 -11.57 12.56 -4.10
C THR A 196 -10.45 13.07 -4.98
N ASN A 197 -10.32 12.51 -6.18
CA ASN A 197 -9.39 12.98 -7.19
C ASN A 197 -9.89 14.28 -7.86
N LYS A 198 -9.13 14.80 -8.85
CA LYS A 198 -9.51 16.00 -9.63
C LYS A 198 -10.88 15.93 -10.34
N LYS A 199 -11.42 14.72 -10.54
CA LYS A 199 -12.74 14.46 -11.14
C LYS A 199 -13.83 14.24 -10.10
N GLY A 200 -13.53 14.43 -8.81
CA GLY A 200 -14.47 14.20 -7.72
C GLY A 200 -14.70 12.72 -7.40
N GLU A 201 -13.81 11.84 -7.83
CA GLU A 201 -14.01 10.39 -7.74
C GLU A 201 -13.15 9.75 -6.64
N VAL A 202 -13.74 8.77 -5.94
CA VAL A 202 -13.05 7.84 -5.05
C VAL A 202 -13.32 6.41 -5.51
N TYR A 203 -12.29 5.55 -5.42
CA TYR A 203 -12.40 4.13 -5.72
C TYR A 203 -12.08 3.29 -4.48
N TYR A 204 -13.05 2.54 -3.99
CA TYR A 204 -12.85 1.54 -2.94
C TYR A 204 -12.95 0.14 -3.54
N LYS A 205 -11.78 -0.46 -3.79
CA LYS A 205 -11.65 -1.73 -4.52
C LYS A 205 -11.59 -2.92 -3.57
N ASN A 206 -12.02 -4.07 -4.07
CA ASN A 206 -11.94 -5.36 -3.38
C ASN A 206 -12.57 -5.32 -1.97
N ILE A 207 -13.77 -4.76 -1.87
CA ILE A 207 -14.55 -4.71 -0.62
C ILE A 207 -15.56 -5.85 -0.56
N PRO A 208 -15.78 -6.48 0.60
CA PRO A 208 -16.86 -7.43 0.76
C PRO A 208 -18.23 -6.86 0.39
N THR A 209 -19.10 -7.68 -0.21
CA THR A 209 -20.51 -7.30 -0.36
C THR A 209 -21.17 -7.05 0.99
N GLY A 210 -21.95 -5.98 1.11
CA GLY A 210 -22.66 -5.62 2.34
C GLY A 210 -22.99 -4.14 2.45
N LYS A 211 -23.50 -3.73 3.61
CA LYS A 211 -23.89 -2.34 3.88
C LYS A 211 -22.68 -1.51 4.31
N TYR A 212 -22.52 -0.34 3.69
CA TYR A 212 -21.49 0.64 4.02
C TYR A 212 -22.13 1.99 4.34
N SER A 213 -21.52 2.71 5.28
CA SER A 213 -21.87 4.10 5.58
C SER A 213 -20.82 5.02 4.96
N ILE A 214 -21.26 6.03 4.22
CA ILE A 214 -20.45 7.10 3.65
C ILE A 214 -20.63 8.33 4.54
N ASP A 215 -19.54 8.79 5.15
CA ASP A 215 -19.49 10.00 5.98
C ASP A 215 -18.71 11.10 5.25
N LEU A 216 -19.42 12.19 4.95
CA LEU A 216 -18.99 13.37 4.21
C LEU A 216 -18.71 14.56 5.14
N SER A 217 -18.80 14.38 6.47
CA SER A 217 -18.63 15.47 7.45
C SER A 217 -17.26 16.14 7.42
N GLN A 218 -16.25 15.48 6.84
CA GLN A 218 -14.89 15.99 6.70
C GLN A 218 -14.65 16.74 5.38
N ILE A 219 -15.68 16.92 4.55
CA ILE A 219 -15.59 17.71 3.32
C ILE A 219 -15.73 19.19 3.67
N ASN A 220 -14.58 19.81 3.89
CA ASN A 220 -14.45 21.20 4.32
C ASN A 220 -13.75 22.09 3.28
N ASN A 221 -13.64 21.62 2.03
CA ASN A 221 -12.95 22.32 0.95
C ASN A 221 -13.92 22.89 -0.11
N VAL A 222 -15.23 22.67 0.05
CA VAL A 222 -16.27 23.16 -0.86
C VAL A 222 -17.13 24.21 -0.18
N LYS A 223 -16.86 25.49 -0.46
CA LYS A 223 -17.56 26.62 0.14
C LYS A 223 -18.90 26.89 -0.56
N GLY A 224 -19.99 26.99 0.21
CA GLY A 224 -21.34 27.25 -0.29
C GLY A 224 -22.05 26.04 -0.89
N TRP A 225 -21.61 24.82 -0.57
CA TRP A 225 -22.21 23.60 -1.10
C TRP A 225 -22.34 22.55 0.01
N VAL A 226 -23.47 21.84 0.04
CA VAL A 226 -23.71 20.77 1.02
C VAL A 226 -24.25 19.53 0.32
N ALA A 227 -23.87 18.35 0.83
CA ALA A 227 -24.43 17.08 0.35
C ALA A 227 -25.96 17.09 0.51
N ARG A 228 -26.68 16.79 -0.57
CA ARG A 228 -28.14 16.90 -0.63
C ARG A 228 -28.84 16.04 0.43
N ASP A 229 -28.42 14.78 0.54
CA ASP A 229 -29.02 13.77 1.43
C ASP A 229 -28.34 13.71 2.80
N GLY A 230 -27.70 14.81 3.20
CA GLY A 230 -26.97 14.93 4.45
C GLY A 230 -25.58 14.31 4.41
N PHE A 231 -24.86 14.48 5.52
CA PHE A 231 -23.45 14.10 5.64
C PHE A 231 -23.23 12.59 5.82
N LYS A 232 -24.23 11.83 6.24
CA LYS A 232 -24.12 10.37 6.44
C LYS A 232 -25.14 9.65 5.58
N GLN A 233 -24.65 8.82 4.67
CA GLN A 233 -25.47 8.09 3.71
C GLN A 233 -25.15 6.60 3.78
N ASN A 234 -26.15 5.73 3.65
CA ASN A 234 -25.96 4.28 3.69
C ASN A 234 -26.20 3.67 2.32
N ILE A 235 -25.31 2.76 1.91
CA ILE A 235 -25.39 2.04 0.64
C ILE A 235 -25.26 0.53 0.87
N ASP A 236 -25.81 -0.29 -0.03
CA ASP A 236 -25.75 -1.75 0.04
C ASP A 236 -25.05 -2.33 -1.19
N VAL A 237 -23.77 -2.66 -1.03
CA VAL A 237 -22.88 -3.08 -2.12
C VAL A 237 -23.10 -4.54 -2.48
N LYS A 238 -23.86 -4.77 -3.56
CA LYS A 238 -24.16 -6.11 -4.11
C LYS A 238 -23.34 -6.45 -5.36
N SER A 239 -23.06 -5.46 -6.18
CA SER A 239 -22.29 -5.55 -7.42
C SER A 239 -21.23 -4.46 -7.48
N ASN A 240 -20.41 -4.46 -8.55
CA ASN A 240 -19.61 -3.28 -8.82
C ASN A 240 -20.56 -2.14 -9.19
N GLU A 241 -20.49 -1.03 -8.48
CA GLU A 241 -21.42 0.07 -8.67
C GLU A 241 -20.73 1.43 -8.54
N THR A 242 -21.38 2.44 -9.09
CA THR A 242 -21.00 3.84 -8.97
C THR A 242 -22.12 4.58 -8.26
N VAL A 243 -21.79 5.22 -7.15
CA VAL A 243 -22.69 6.05 -6.36
C VAL A 243 -22.38 7.51 -6.68
N TYR A 244 -23.41 8.24 -7.08
CA TYR A 244 -23.34 9.67 -7.36
C TYR A 244 -23.92 10.42 -6.15
N ILE A 245 -23.15 11.35 -5.60
CA ILE A 245 -23.57 12.15 -4.44
C ILE A 245 -23.63 13.62 -4.88
N PRO A 246 -24.84 14.15 -5.10
CA PRO A 246 -25.02 15.54 -5.47
C PRO A 246 -24.83 16.47 -4.27
N PHE A 247 -24.11 17.55 -4.51
CA PHE A 247 -24.03 18.71 -3.64
C PHE A 247 -24.95 19.78 -4.20
N LYS A 248 -25.74 20.41 -3.32
CA LYS A 248 -26.60 21.55 -3.65
C LYS A 248 -26.03 22.82 -3.05
N GLU A 249 -26.39 23.97 -3.62
CA GLU A 249 -26.02 25.27 -3.06
C GLU A 249 -26.53 25.39 -1.62
N SER A 250 -25.65 25.88 -0.75
CA SER A 250 -25.92 26.18 0.65
C SER A 250 -25.58 27.62 0.95
N LYS A 251 -26.14 28.14 2.04
CA LYS A 251 -25.62 29.36 2.64
C LYS A 251 -24.27 29.05 3.28
N TYR A 252 -23.43 30.07 3.44
CA TYR A 252 -22.16 29.87 4.11
C TYR A 252 -21.75 31.09 4.93
N LEU A 253 -21.11 30.79 6.05
CA LEU A 253 -20.38 31.76 6.83
C LEU A 253 -18.90 31.69 6.43
N SER A 254 -18.24 32.83 6.29
CA SER A 254 -16.79 32.88 6.14
C SER A 254 -16.17 33.94 7.02
N GLY A 255 -14.87 33.88 7.23
CA GLY A 255 -14.22 34.89 8.04
C GLY A 255 -12.73 34.69 8.19
N ARG A 256 -12.12 35.58 8.98
CA ARG A 256 -10.71 35.52 9.31
C ARG A 256 -10.41 36.02 10.70
N LEU A 257 -9.30 35.57 11.25
CA LEU A 257 -8.68 36.16 12.43
C LEU A 257 -7.75 37.29 11.98
N ASN A 258 -8.05 38.53 12.38
CA ASN A 258 -7.16 39.66 12.17
C ASN A 258 -6.32 39.88 13.43
N VAL A 259 -5.01 39.67 13.32
CA VAL A 259 -4.10 39.70 14.47
C VAL A 259 -3.31 41.00 14.44
N VAL A 260 -3.61 41.89 15.39
CA VAL A 260 -2.90 43.16 15.57
C VAL A 260 -1.83 42.97 16.65
N ARG A 261 -0.57 43.01 16.21
CA ARG A 261 0.61 42.83 17.06
C ARG A 261 1.28 44.16 17.36
N ASP A 262 2.00 44.21 18.48
CA ASP A 262 2.87 45.35 18.78
C ASP A 262 4.11 45.31 17.87
N GLU A 263 4.56 46.47 17.38
CA GLU A 263 5.70 46.61 16.46
C GLU A 263 7.00 46.03 17.05
N TYR A 264 7.11 46.00 18.37
CA TYR A 264 8.28 45.47 19.10
C TYR A 264 8.07 44.05 19.65
N SER A 265 6.97 43.37 19.26
CA SER A 265 6.65 42.04 19.76
C SER A 265 7.55 40.94 19.20
N LYS A 266 8.11 40.11 20.09
CA LYS A 266 8.82 38.87 19.76
C LYS A 266 7.93 37.61 19.83
N GLY A 267 6.65 37.73 20.17
CA GLY A 267 5.76 36.60 20.39
C GLY A 267 5.25 35.96 19.10
N SER A 268 5.25 34.62 18.98
CA SER A 268 4.60 33.94 17.85
C SER A 268 3.11 33.71 18.15
N PHE A 269 2.23 34.03 17.20
CA PHE A 269 0.81 33.68 17.25
C PHE A 269 0.50 32.71 16.11
N ASN A 270 -0.12 31.57 16.43
CA ASN A 270 -0.60 30.62 15.42
C ASN A 270 -2.10 30.83 15.20
N PRO A 271 -2.53 31.36 14.05
CA PRO A 271 -3.94 31.59 13.77
C PRO A 271 -4.67 30.32 13.30
N GLY A 272 -3.99 29.19 13.13
CA GLY A 272 -4.58 27.93 12.66
C GLY A 272 -5.09 27.01 13.76
N ASN A 273 -6.00 26.11 13.38
CA ASN A 273 -6.64 25.11 14.24
C ASN A 273 -7.46 25.71 15.40
N ILE A 274 -7.93 26.94 15.26
CA ILE A 274 -8.81 27.59 16.23
C ILE A 274 -10.26 27.26 15.86
N ARG A 275 -11.01 26.76 16.85
CA ARG A 275 -12.41 26.36 16.65
C ARG A 275 -13.33 27.57 16.60
N ILE A 276 -14.12 27.64 15.52
CA ILE A 276 -15.25 28.55 15.36
C ILE A 276 -16.53 27.73 15.46
N THR A 277 -17.49 28.17 16.27
CA THR A 277 -18.78 27.51 16.48
C THR A 277 -19.91 28.42 16.06
N ALA A 278 -20.87 27.90 15.29
CA ALA A 278 -22.12 28.57 14.94
C ALA A 278 -23.27 27.86 15.67
N ILE A 279 -24.05 28.60 16.46
CA ILE A 279 -25.17 28.07 17.24
C ILE A 279 -26.45 28.67 16.69
N ASN A 280 -27.41 27.84 16.29
CA ASN A 280 -28.69 28.31 15.76
C ASN A 280 -29.73 28.60 16.84
N SER A 281 -30.92 29.06 16.44
CA SER A 281 -32.00 29.42 17.37
C SER A 281 -32.51 28.24 18.23
N LYS A 282 -32.29 27.00 17.76
CA LYS A 282 -32.66 25.75 18.45
C LYS A 282 -31.55 25.19 19.34
N GLY A 283 -30.38 25.84 19.38
CA GLY A 283 -29.22 25.38 20.14
C GLY A 283 -28.37 24.31 19.45
N GLU A 284 -28.62 24.03 18.16
CA GLU A 284 -27.77 23.14 17.37
C GLU A 284 -26.44 23.85 17.05
N ALA A 285 -25.33 23.17 17.32
CA ALA A 285 -23.99 23.72 17.16
C ALA A 285 -23.26 23.08 15.99
N PHE A 286 -22.79 23.92 15.08
CA PHE A 286 -21.94 23.58 13.94
C PHE A 286 -20.55 24.17 14.17
N TYR A 287 -19.49 23.53 13.66
CA TYR A 287 -18.13 24.04 13.90
C TYR A 287 -17.20 23.82 12.73
N THR A 288 -16.19 24.68 12.66
CA THR A 288 -15.07 24.59 11.71
C THR A 288 -13.77 24.99 12.42
N LEU A 289 -12.64 24.74 11.77
CA LEU A 289 -11.31 25.14 12.24
C LEU A 289 -10.71 26.19 11.31
N THR A 290 -9.99 27.15 11.86
CA THR A 290 -9.22 28.11 11.06
C THR A 290 -8.02 27.43 10.39
N ASN A 291 -7.69 27.87 9.18
CA ASN A 291 -6.49 27.43 8.46
C ASN A 291 -5.23 28.16 8.98
N ALA A 292 -4.06 27.84 8.42
CA ALA A 292 -2.78 28.46 8.81
C ALA A 292 -2.70 29.99 8.61
N LYS A 293 -3.63 30.58 7.85
CA LYS A 293 -3.77 32.04 7.66
C LYS A 293 -4.82 32.66 8.58
N GLY A 294 -5.48 31.86 9.42
CA GLY A 294 -6.59 32.32 10.27
C GLY A 294 -7.93 32.42 9.55
N GLU A 295 -8.04 31.95 8.31
CA GLU A 295 -9.29 31.99 7.55
C GLU A 295 -10.15 30.77 7.88
N PHE A 296 -11.46 30.94 7.86
CA PHE A 296 -12.41 29.85 8.07
C PHE A 296 -13.65 30.03 7.18
N PHE A 297 -14.35 28.92 6.95
CA PHE A 297 -15.71 28.96 6.46
C PHE A 297 -16.49 27.75 6.98
N LEU A 298 -17.82 27.89 6.97
CA LEU A 298 -18.76 26.88 7.42
C LEU A 298 -20.02 26.96 6.56
N ASN A 299 -20.42 25.84 5.96
CA ASN A 299 -21.68 25.74 5.22
C ASN A 299 -22.81 25.53 6.22
N LEU A 300 -23.85 26.35 6.13
CA LEU A 300 -24.93 26.40 7.10
C LEU A 300 -26.30 26.43 6.40
N PRO A 301 -27.35 25.89 7.04
CA PRO A 301 -28.73 26.15 6.65
C PRO A 301 -29.09 27.65 6.64
N ALA A 302 -30.20 28.00 5.99
CA ALA A 302 -30.74 29.35 5.98
C ALA A 302 -31.41 29.66 7.34
N GLU A 303 -30.65 30.19 8.28
CA GLU A 303 -31.09 30.55 9.62
C GLU A 303 -30.28 31.74 10.17
N THR A 304 -30.61 32.17 11.38
CA THR A 304 -29.77 33.09 12.16
C THR A 304 -28.89 32.30 13.11
N TYR A 305 -27.65 32.78 13.30
CA TYR A 305 -26.64 32.10 14.10
C TYR A 305 -25.92 33.07 15.04
N VAL A 306 -25.57 32.55 16.22
CA VAL A 306 -24.60 33.15 17.13
C VAL A 306 -23.25 32.47 16.88
N ILE A 307 -22.28 33.23 16.41
CA ILE A 307 -20.95 32.75 16.04
C ILE A 307 -19.97 33.04 17.16
N GLN A 308 -19.26 32.02 17.63
CA GLN A 308 -18.34 32.09 18.76
C GLN A 308 -16.95 31.56 18.37
N ILE A 309 -15.92 32.24 18.86
CA ILE A 309 -14.53 31.75 18.78
C ILE A 309 -14.12 31.10 20.10
N ASN A 310 -13.45 29.96 20.04
CA ASN A 310 -12.89 29.34 21.24
C ASN A 310 -11.70 30.18 21.75
N THR A 311 -11.86 30.85 22.90
CA THR A 311 -10.82 31.71 23.47
C THR A 311 -9.80 30.99 24.34
N ASN A 312 -10.09 29.75 24.76
CA ASN A 312 -9.20 28.97 25.63
C ASN A 312 -7.85 28.60 25.00
N VAL A 313 -7.72 28.77 23.69
CA VAL A 313 -6.48 28.49 22.95
C VAL A 313 -5.53 29.69 22.91
N PHE A 314 -5.95 30.85 23.41
CA PHE A 314 -5.12 32.06 23.47
C PHE A 314 -4.33 32.14 24.77
N SER A 315 -3.04 32.48 24.67
CA SER A 315 -2.22 32.82 25.83
C SER A 315 -2.59 34.19 26.40
N ASP A 316 -2.24 34.48 27.65
CA ASP A 316 -2.55 35.75 28.36
C ASP A 316 -2.16 37.02 27.59
N ASN A 317 -1.21 36.91 26.66
CA ASN A 317 -0.71 38.01 25.86
C ASN A 317 -1.64 38.39 24.70
N PHE A 318 -2.63 37.57 24.34
CA PHE A 318 -3.55 37.85 23.24
C PHE A 318 -5.00 37.86 23.73
N ARG A 319 -5.75 38.88 23.33
CA ARG A 319 -7.17 39.02 23.67
C ARG A 319 -8.00 39.20 22.42
N VAL A 320 -9.15 38.53 22.38
CA VAL A 320 -10.16 38.75 21.36
C VAL A 320 -11.01 39.95 21.77
N LEU A 321 -11.19 40.92 20.88
CA LEU A 321 -11.98 42.12 21.20
C LEU A 321 -13.49 41.83 21.25
N GLN A 322 -13.95 40.93 20.39
CA GLN A 322 -15.33 40.49 20.32
C GLN A 322 -15.38 38.99 20.09
N GLU A 323 -15.85 38.26 21.10
CA GLU A 323 -15.86 36.79 21.09
C GLU A 323 -17.07 36.21 20.36
N THR A 324 -18.12 37.03 20.19
CA THR A 324 -19.41 36.60 19.63
C THR A 324 -19.93 37.57 18.57
N PHE A 325 -20.48 37.04 17.48
CA PHE A 325 -21.15 37.79 16.42
C PHE A 325 -22.50 37.17 16.07
N ASN A 326 -23.43 37.97 15.55
CA ASN A 326 -24.68 37.47 14.97
C ASN A 326 -24.52 37.41 13.45
N ALA A 327 -24.99 36.32 12.84
CA ALA A 327 -25.08 36.15 11.38
C ALA A 327 -26.52 35.82 10.97
N ASP A 328 -27.00 36.45 9.90
CA ASP A 328 -28.29 36.21 9.27
C ASP A 328 -28.11 35.65 7.86
N LEU A 329 -28.31 34.34 7.74
CA LEU A 329 -28.28 33.60 6.49
C LEU A 329 -29.68 33.32 5.92
N ILE A 330 -30.74 33.92 6.50
CA ILE A 330 -32.10 33.82 5.96
C ILE A 330 -32.17 34.63 4.66
N GLN A 331 -31.74 35.89 4.70
CA GLN A 331 -31.83 36.79 3.54
C GLN A 331 -30.55 36.85 2.71
N LYS A 332 -29.39 36.56 3.32
CA LYS A 332 -28.09 36.61 2.62
C LYS A 332 -27.68 35.24 2.11
N SER A 333 -26.98 35.18 0.99
CA SER A 333 -26.27 33.96 0.53
C SER A 333 -25.10 33.61 1.45
N ASP A 334 -24.49 34.65 2.02
CA ASP A 334 -23.29 34.53 2.80
C ASP A 334 -23.10 35.69 3.77
N GLU A 335 -22.27 35.44 4.78
CA GLU A 335 -21.84 36.45 5.73
C GLU A 335 -20.34 36.33 6.02
N ASN A 336 -19.68 37.48 6.20
CA ASN A 336 -18.25 37.55 6.50
C ASN A 336 -18.01 38.12 7.90
N ILE A 337 -17.23 37.40 8.72
CA ILE A 337 -16.91 37.78 10.10
C ILE A 337 -15.40 37.96 10.25
N VAL A 338 -15.00 39.01 10.96
CA VAL A 338 -13.62 39.26 11.32
C VAL A 338 -13.49 39.29 12.83
N PHE A 339 -12.73 38.33 13.37
CA PHE A 339 -12.35 38.36 14.78
C PHE A 339 -11.06 39.16 14.94
N GLU A 340 -11.16 40.28 15.65
CA GLU A 340 -10.00 41.13 15.99
C GLU A 340 -9.30 40.59 17.23
N ILE A 341 -8.02 40.23 17.07
CA ILE A 341 -7.17 39.69 18.12
C ILE A 341 -6.04 40.68 18.35
N ARG A 342 -5.93 41.20 19.57
CA ARG A 342 -4.92 42.20 19.93
C ARG A 342 -3.94 41.66 20.95
N GLU A 343 -2.66 41.91 20.73
CA GLU A 343 -1.63 41.66 21.71
C GLU A 343 -1.71 42.68 22.86
N SER A 344 -1.68 42.20 24.10
CA SER A 344 -1.67 43.02 25.30
C SER A 344 -0.31 43.70 25.46
N LYS A 345 -0.30 45.01 25.66
CA LYS A 345 0.94 45.77 25.91
C LYS A 345 1.56 45.32 27.25
N ARG A 346 2.86 44.99 27.25
CA ARG A 346 3.60 44.71 28.50
C ARG A 346 3.73 46.00 29.33
N GLN A 347 3.51 45.92 30.64
CA GLN A 347 3.95 46.97 31.56
C GLN A 347 5.49 46.99 31.55
N ILE A 348 6.08 48.12 31.14
CA ILE A 348 7.52 48.34 31.20
C ILE A 348 7.86 48.73 32.64
N ASN A 349 8.45 47.81 33.41
CA ASN A 349 9.09 48.15 34.69
C ASN A 349 10.49 48.69 34.41
N ILE A 350 10.65 50.01 34.40
CA ILE A 350 11.96 50.66 34.34
C ILE A 350 12.57 50.64 35.75
N GLN A 351 13.52 49.73 36.00
CA GLN A 351 14.38 49.85 37.17
C GLN A 351 15.52 50.84 36.86
N ARG A 352 15.59 51.96 37.58
CA ARG A 352 16.70 52.91 37.51
C ARG A 352 17.98 52.23 38.00
N GLN A 353 19.00 52.15 37.15
CA GLN A 353 20.34 51.72 37.56
C GLN A 353 20.94 52.75 38.52
N GLY A 354 21.37 52.29 39.70
CA GLY A 354 22.05 53.07 40.70
C GLY A 354 23.42 53.54 40.21
N VAL A 355 23.72 54.82 40.48
CA VAL A 355 25.02 55.46 40.23
C VAL A 355 26.11 54.76 41.06
N PRO A 356 27.28 54.43 40.49
CA PRO A 356 28.34 53.78 41.24
C PRO A 356 29.03 54.80 42.17
N VAL A 357 29.14 54.46 43.45
CA VAL A 357 29.96 55.20 44.41
C VAL A 357 31.44 54.94 44.08
N LYS A 358 32.21 56.02 43.88
CA LYS A 358 33.66 56.00 43.66
C LYS A 358 34.41 55.84 45.00
N PRO A 359 35.67 55.35 44.95
CA PRO A 359 36.25 54.37 45.88
C PRO A 359 36.46 54.84 47.31
#